data_AF-A0A931CBE5-F1
#
_entry.id   AF-A0A931CBE5-F1
#
_cell.length_a   1.000
_cell.length_b   1.000
_cell.length_c   1.000
_cell.angle_alpha   90.00
_cell.angle_beta   90.00
_cell.angle_gamma   90.00
#
_symmetry.space_group_name_H-M   'P 1'
#
loop_
_entity.id
_entity.type
_entity.pdbx_description
1 polymer ?
#
loop_
_entity_poly.entity_id
_entity_poly.type
_entity_poly.pdbx_seq_one_letter_code
_entity_poly.pdbx_strand_id
1 'polypeptide(L)'
;MHYLHHSGLDMEALAGELSISRATLYRAVGSRDALLGEVFWALARLLLDEARGEATTTGPDRVIEVSRVFVELMFSAQQLRQFVAAEPQAAARLLVTPATDLQHRGVEAQLEIFRESGLTGDEDDLRRRAYLYVRLLGSVMYSELLGVADVEFDLAEPALRALLPG
;
A
#
# COMPACT_ATOMS: atom_id res chain seq x y z
N MET A 1 1.90 3.12 22.91
CA MET A 1 2.64 2.73 21.68
C MET A 1 3.95 3.50 21.66
N HIS A 2 5.11 2.89 21.95
CA HIS A 2 6.38 3.63 22.05
C HIS A 2 7.62 2.82 21.58
N TYR A 3 7.49 2.10 20.45
CA TYR A 3 8.61 1.41 19.77
C TYR A 3 9.01 2.08 18.43
N LEU A 4 8.41 3.23 18.11
CA LEU A 4 8.80 4.08 17.00
C LEU A 4 9.88 5.06 17.46
N HIS A 5 11.07 4.58 17.79
CA HIS A 5 12.20 5.46 18.05
C HIS A 5 12.86 5.84 16.71
N HIS A 6 12.68 7.08 16.29
CA HIS A 6 13.39 7.71 15.17
C HIS A 6 13.24 6.99 13.82
N SER A 7 11.98 6.68 13.51
CA SER A 7 11.51 6.39 12.14
C SER A 7 12.10 5.13 11.51
N GLY A 8 12.46 4.19 12.39
CA GLY A 8 12.83 2.81 12.10
C GLY A 8 12.30 1.80 13.10
N LEU A 9 12.14 0.54 12.67
CA LEU A 9 11.81 -0.58 13.55
C LEU A 9 13.07 -1.16 14.20
N ASP A 10 13.20 -1.01 15.52
CA ASP A 10 14.24 -1.65 16.33
C ASP A 10 13.78 -3.04 16.81
N MET A 11 14.41 -4.08 16.27
CA MET A 11 14.07 -5.48 16.57
C MET A 11 14.51 -5.92 17.98
N GLU A 12 15.54 -5.29 18.55
CA GLU A 12 16.01 -5.58 19.90
C GLU A 12 15.03 -4.99 20.92
N ALA A 13 14.66 -3.72 20.74
CA ALA A 13 13.67 -3.04 21.57
C ALA A 13 12.31 -3.76 21.52
N LEU A 14 11.85 -4.14 20.32
CA LEU A 14 10.59 -4.88 20.15
C LEU A 14 10.62 -6.25 20.85
N ALA A 15 11.72 -6.99 20.74
CA ALA A 15 11.85 -8.27 21.45
C ALA A 15 11.79 -8.09 22.97
N GLY A 16 12.43 -7.04 23.49
CA GLY A 16 12.37 -6.64 24.89
C GLY A 16 10.95 -6.32 25.36
N GLU A 17 10.20 -5.52 24.61
CA GLU A 17 8.79 -5.22 24.93
C GLU A 17 7.90 -6.45 24.91
N LEU A 18 8.12 -7.36 23.96
CA LEU A 18 7.39 -8.64 23.86
C LEU A 18 7.86 -9.68 24.90
N SER A 19 8.87 -9.37 25.72
CA SER A 19 9.47 -10.29 26.70
C SER A 19 9.94 -11.61 26.08
N ILE A 20 10.44 -11.57 24.84
CA ILE A 20 11.00 -12.72 24.13
C ILE A 20 12.45 -12.47 23.72
N SER A 21 13.20 -13.52 23.45
CA SER A 21 14.53 -13.35 22.86
C SER A 21 14.45 -12.86 21.42
N ARG A 22 15.42 -12.07 20.97
CA ARG A 22 15.55 -11.64 19.57
C ARG A 22 15.53 -12.83 18.59
N ALA A 23 16.17 -13.93 18.94
CA ALA A 23 16.13 -15.15 18.12
C ALA A 23 14.70 -15.71 17.96
N THR A 24 13.86 -15.59 18.99
CA THR A 24 12.44 -15.99 18.93
C THR A 24 11.64 -15.05 18.04
N LEU A 25 11.87 -13.73 18.15
CA LEU A 25 11.22 -12.74 17.29
C LEU A 25 11.55 -13.00 15.81
N TYR A 26 12.83 -13.16 15.46
CA TYR A 26 13.23 -13.44 14.08
C TYR A 26 12.71 -14.79 13.56
N ARG A 27 12.58 -15.82 14.41
CA ARG A 27 11.91 -17.08 14.01
C ARG A 27 10.42 -16.88 13.71
N ALA A 28 9.75 -15.99 14.45
CA ALA A 28 8.32 -15.73 14.27
C ALA A 28 8.05 -14.88 13.02
N VAL A 29 8.86 -13.84 12.79
CA VAL A 29 8.60 -12.86 11.71
C VAL A 29 9.47 -13.06 10.47
N GLY A 30 10.47 -13.93 10.53
CA GLY A 30 11.44 -14.19 9.46
C GLY A 30 12.50 -13.10 9.33
N SER A 31 12.09 -11.87 9.01
CA SER A 31 12.98 -10.73 8.85
C SER A 31 12.33 -9.42 9.33
N ARG A 32 13.15 -8.39 9.52
CA ARG A 32 12.67 -7.04 9.81
C ARG A 32 11.79 -6.51 8.68
N ASP A 33 12.20 -6.73 7.43
CA ASP A 33 11.47 -6.27 6.25
C ASP A 33 10.12 -7.00 6.12
N ALA A 34 10.06 -8.30 6.47
CA ALA A 34 8.80 -9.04 6.51
C ALA A 34 7.83 -8.49 7.57
N LEU A 35 8.32 -8.21 8.79
CA LEU A 35 7.51 -7.59 9.83
C LEU A 35 7.02 -6.19 9.44
N LEU A 36 7.90 -5.38 8.84
CA LEU A 36 7.50 -4.07 8.31
C LEU A 36 6.45 -4.22 7.21
N GLY A 37 6.61 -5.18 6.30
CA GLY A 37 5.61 -5.50 5.27
C GLY A 37 4.22 -5.77 5.86
N GLU A 38 4.14 -6.54 6.96
CA GLU A 38 2.87 -6.79 7.66
C GLU A 38 2.28 -5.53 8.30
N VAL A 39 3.11 -4.69 8.94
CA VAL A 39 2.66 -3.42 9.54
C VAL A 39 2.13 -2.46 8.46
N PHE A 40 2.86 -2.34 7.36
CA PHE A 40 2.46 -1.54 6.21
C PHE A 40 1.15 -2.02 5.61
N TRP A 41 1.01 -3.34 5.47
CA TRP A 41 -0.21 -3.93 4.95
C TRP A 41 -1.41 -3.65 5.87
N ALA A 42 -1.24 -3.82 7.18
CA ALA A 42 -2.29 -3.53 8.15
C ALA A 42 -2.75 -2.07 8.08
N LEU A 43 -1.80 -1.13 7.97
CA LEU A 43 -2.10 0.29 7.82
C LEU A 43 -2.81 0.58 6.48
N ALA A 44 -2.29 0.05 5.37
CA ALA A 44 -2.90 0.21 4.06
C ALA A 44 -4.32 -0.34 4.02
N ARG A 45 -4.57 -1.50 4.63
CA ARG A 45 -5.91 -2.11 4.70
C ARG A 45 -6.89 -1.23 5.48
N LEU A 46 -6.48 -0.67 6.62
CA LEU A 46 -7.32 0.27 7.38
C LEU A 46 -7.73 1.49 6.55
N LEU A 47 -6.77 2.12 5.87
CA LEU A 47 -7.05 3.30 5.03
C LEU A 47 -7.88 2.94 3.80
N LEU A 48 -7.68 1.74 3.25
CA LEU A 48 -8.46 1.27 2.11
C LEU A 48 -9.91 0.96 2.49
N ASP A 49 -10.14 0.35 3.65
CA ASP A 49 -11.47 0.06 4.16
C ASP A 49 -12.25 1.37 4.45
N GLU A 50 -11.56 2.40 4.97
CA GLU A 50 -12.13 3.75 5.10
C GLU A 50 -12.53 4.33 3.74
N ALA A 51 -11.59 4.33 2.77
CA ALA A 51 -11.85 4.84 1.42
C ALA A 51 -13.01 4.11 0.72
N ARG A 52 -13.17 2.80 0.96
CA ARG A 52 -14.28 2.00 0.45
C ARG A 52 -15.61 2.35 1.10
N GLY A 53 -15.60 2.70 2.38
CA GLY A 53 -16.76 3.15 3.14
C GLY A 53 -17.23 4.55 2.74
N GLU A 54 -16.32 5.43 2.37
CA GLU A 54 -16.63 6.79 1.89
C GLU A 54 -17.19 6.82 0.47
N ALA A 55 -16.82 5.84 -0.37
CA ALA A 55 -17.21 5.85 -1.79
C ALA A 55 -18.72 5.73 -2.00
N THR A 56 -19.29 6.70 -2.71
CA THR A 56 -20.73 6.82 -2.97
C THR A 56 -21.14 6.39 -4.38
N THR A 57 -20.18 6.31 -5.31
CA THR A 57 -20.43 5.95 -6.71
C THR A 57 -20.39 4.43 -6.94
N THR A 58 -20.66 4.02 -8.18
CA THR A 58 -20.66 2.63 -8.65
C THR A 58 -19.86 2.49 -9.95
N GLY A 59 -19.57 1.26 -10.39
CA GLY A 59 -18.90 1.03 -11.67
C GLY A 59 -17.48 1.61 -11.68
N PRO A 60 -16.97 2.01 -12.85
CA PRO A 60 -15.62 2.58 -12.98
C PRO A 60 -15.38 3.79 -12.09
N ASP A 61 -16.41 4.62 -11.84
CA ASP A 61 -16.27 5.81 -10.99
C ASP A 61 -15.99 5.45 -9.53
N ARG A 62 -16.58 4.36 -9.03
CA ARG A 62 -16.30 3.88 -7.65
C ARG A 62 -14.84 3.52 -7.47
N VAL A 63 -14.26 2.86 -8.47
CA VAL A 63 -12.85 2.47 -8.42
C VAL A 63 -11.95 3.69 -8.32
N ILE A 64 -12.24 4.74 -9.09
CA ILE A 64 -11.49 5.99 -9.09
C ILE A 64 -11.69 6.75 -7.77
N GLU A 65 -12.93 6.85 -7.28
CA GLU A 65 -13.26 7.50 -6.00
C GLU A 65 -12.50 6.85 -4.83
N VAL A 66 -12.56 5.51 -4.71
CA VAL A 66 -11.82 4.76 -3.69
C VAL A 66 -10.32 5.01 -3.81
N SER A 67 -9.79 5.00 -5.04
CA SER A 67 -8.35 5.18 -5.27
C SER A 67 -7.88 6.59 -4.87
N ARG A 68 -8.68 7.61 -5.16
CA ARG A 68 -8.39 9.00 -4.81
C ARG A 68 -8.38 9.19 -3.30
N VAL A 69 -9.45 8.76 -2.62
CA VAL A 69 -9.56 8.86 -1.16
C VAL A 69 -8.44 8.08 -0.48
N PHE A 70 -8.14 6.87 -0.95
CA PHE A 70 -7.03 6.08 -0.42
C PHE A 70 -5.67 6.79 -0.55
N VAL A 71 -5.38 7.39 -1.71
CA VAL A 71 -4.14 8.15 -1.93
C VAL A 71 -4.06 9.38 -1.01
N GLU A 72 -5.16 10.11 -0.85
CA GLU A 72 -5.24 11.27 0.05
C GLU A 72 -5.00 10.86 1.52
N LEU A 73 -5.65 9.78 1.96
CA LEU A 73 -5.45 9.21 3.30
C LEU A 73 -4.01 8.76 3.52
N MET A 74 -3.41 8.07 2.53
CA MET A 74 -2.01 7.64 2.58
C MET A 74 -1.05 8.82 2.71
N PHE A 75 -1.26 9.90 1.94
CA PHE A 75 -0.44 11.11 2.05
C PHE A 75 -0.64 11.85 3.37
N SER A 76 -1.81 11.75 3.99
CA SER A 76 -2.08 12.36 5.30
C SER A 76 -1.44 11.59 6.48
N ALA A 77 -1.10 10.30 6.28
CA ALA A 77 -0.56 9.43 7.32
C ALA A 77 0.85 9.85 7.77
N GLN A 78 0.92 10.64 8.85
CA GLN A 78 2.17 11.22 9.34
C GLN A 78 3.24 10.17 9.67
N GLN A 79 2.85 9.02 10.23
CA GLN A 79 3.77 7.96 10.63
C GLN A 79 4.45 7.32 9.42
N LEU A 80 3.70 7.15 8.32
CA LEU A 80 4.23 6.64 7.07
C LEU A 80 5.25 7.61 6.47
N ARG A 81 4.90 8.90 6.40
CA ARG A 81 5.83 9.95 5.92
C ARG A 81 7.11 10.01 6.75
N GLN A 82 7.01 9.92 8.07
CA GLN A 82 8.18 9.90 8.95
C GLN A 82 9.08 8.69 8.69
N PHE A 83 8.50 7.49 8.54
CA PHE A 83 9.27 6.29 8.21
C PHE A 83 9.97 6.42 6.85
N VAL A 84 9.24 6.86 5.81
CA VAL A 84 9.79 7.02 4.46
C VAL A 84 10.94 8.03 4.46
N ALA A 85 10.81 9.13 5.19
CA ALA A 85 11.84 10.16 5.30
C ALA A 85 13.12 9.67 6.00
N ALA A 86 13.01 8.81 7.02
CA ALA A 86 14.18 8.35 7.75
C ALA A 86 14.82 7.08 7.18
N GLU A 87 14.02 6.22 6.54
CA GLU A 87 14.49 4.97 5.95
C GLU A 87 14.09 4.83 4.46
N PRO A 88 14.48 5.77 3.58
CA PRO A 88 14.06 5.76 2.18
C PRO A 88 14.48 4.48 1.45
N GLN A 89 15.66 3.92 1.76
CA GLN A 89 16.10 2.66 1.16
C GLN A 89 15.27 1.47 1.61
N ALA A 90 14.90 1.40 2.90
CA ALA A 90 14.05 0.32 3.40
C ALA A 90 12.63 0.47 2.84
N ALA A 91 12.07 1.69 2.84
CA ALA A 91 10.79 1.99 2.22
C ALA A 91 10.74 1.57 0.75
N ALA A 92 11.77 1.93 -0.05
CA ALA A 92 11.85 1.51 -1.44
C ALA A 92 11.88 -0.02 -1.60
N ARG A 93 12.65 -0.73 -0.77
CA ARG A 93 12.65 -2.21 -0.77
C ARG A 93 11.26 -2.77 -0.49
N LEU A 94 10.57 -2.25 0.52
CA LEU A 94 9.25 -2.77 0.92
C LEU A 94 8.17 -2.48 -0.12
N LEU A 95 8.14 -1.25 -0.64
CA LEU A 95 7.03 -0.73 -1.44
C LEU A 95 7.16 -1.02 -2.94
N VAL A 96 8.40 -1.08 -3.46
CA VAL A 96 8.66 -1.11 -4.91
C VAL A 96 9.22 -2.46 -5.36
N THR A 97 9.91 -3.19 -4.48
CA THR A 97 10.55 -4.46 -4.83
C THR A 97 9.70 -5.65 -4.36
N PRO A 98 9.91 -6.87 -4.92
CA PRO A 98 9.20 -8.07 -4.48
C PRO A 98 9.73 -8.62 -3.14
N ALA A 99 10.44 -7.82 -2.34
CA ALA A 99 10.95 -8.22 -1.03
C ALA A 99 9.83 -8.50 -0.01
N THR A 100 8.60 -8.04 -0.29
CA THR A 100 7.41 -8.31 0.52
C THR A 100 6.22 -8.72 -0.34
N ASP A 101 5.21 -9.29 0.30
CA ASP A 101 3.94 -9.67 -0.31
C ASP A 101 3.01 -8.45 -0.55
N LEU A 102 3.45 -7.22 -0.25
CA LEU A 102 2.63 -6.01 -0.36
C LEU A 102 2.05 -5.79 -1.75
N GLN A 103 2.85 -6.02 -2.80
CA GLN A 103 2.41 -5.86 -4.18
C GLN A 103 1.29 -6.85 -4.52
N HIS A 104 1.47 -8.12 -4.18
CA HIS A 104 0.47 -9.16 -4.42
C HIS A 104 -0.82 -8.87 -3.65
N ARG A 105 -0.72 -8.50 -2.37
CA ARG A 105 -1.86 -8.11 -1.54
C ARG A 105 -2.59 -6.87 -2.08
N GLY A 106 -1.85 -5.88 -2.59
CA GLY A 106 -2.41 -4.72 -3.26
C GLY A 106 -3.21 -5.09 -4.52
N VAL A 107 -2.72 -6.03 -5.32
CA VAL A 107 -3.44 -6.54 -6.50
C VAL A 107 -4.73 -7.26 -6.11
N GLU A 108 -4.69 -8.12 -5.10
CA GLU A 108 -5.89 -8.83 -4.63
C GLU A 108 -6.93 -7.86 -4.04
N ALA A 109 -6.51 -6.86 -3.28
CA ALA A 109 -7.41 -5.81 -2.81
C ALA A 109 -7.99 -4.98 -3.97
N GLN A 110 -7.20 -4.69 -5.01
CA GLN A 110 -7.72 -3.99 -6.20
C GLN A 110 -8.75 -4.84 -6.97
N LEU A 111 -8.57 -6.15 -7.02
CA LEU A 111 -9.56 -7.09 -7.55
C LEU A 111 -10.86 -7.08 -6.73
N GLU A 112 -10.76 -7.05 -5.40
CA GLU A 112 -11.95 -6.88 -4.53
C GLU A 112 -12.71 -5.59 -4.90
N ILE A 113 -11.99 -4.46 -5.05
CA ILE A 113 -12.59 -3.17 -5.43
C ILE A 113 -13.28 -3.25 -6.81
N PHE A 114 -12.65 -3.89 -7.80
CA PHE A 114 -13.28 -4.08 -9.11
C PHE A 114 -14.60 -4.85 -8.99
N ARG A 115 -14.61 -5.97 -8.25
CA ARG A 115 -15.81 -6.81 -8.06
C ARG A 115 -16.91 -6.05 -7.33
N GLU A 116 -16.57 -5.32 -6.26
CA GLU A 116 -17.52 -4.52 -5.48
C GLU A 116 -18.08 -3.34 -6.25
N SER A 117 -17.31 -2.84 -7.22
CA SER A 117 -17.76 -1.81 -8.15
C SER A 117 -18.64 -2.36 -9.27
N GLY A 118 -18.86 -3.68 -9.33
CA GLY A 118 -19.66 -4.33 -10.37
C GLY A 118 -18.92 -4.49 -11.69
N LEU A 119 -17.58 -4.37 -11.70
CA LEU A 119 -16.78 -4.60 -12.89
C LEU A 119 -16.62 -6.11 -13.10
N THR A 120 -17.10 -6.59 -14.26
CA THR A 120 -17.09 -8.00 -14.64
C THR A 120 -16.22 -8.23 -15.86
N GLY A 121 -15.64 -9.41 -15.98
CA GLY A 121 -14.81 -9.78 -17.12
C GLY A 121 -14.17 -11.15 -16.92
N ASP A 122 -13.30 -11.51 -17.86
CA ASP A 122 -12.40 -12.65 -17.69
C ASP A 122 -11.47 -12.43 -16.47
N GLU A 123 -11.34 -13.43 -15.60
CA GLU A 123 -10.61 -13.29 -14.33
C GLU A 123 -9.11 -13.02 -14.55
N ASP A 124 -8.51 -13.62 -15.59
CA ASP A 124 -7.11 -13.37 -15.92
C ASP A 124 -6.90 -11.96 -16.47
N ASP A 125 -7.85 -11.45 -17.27
CA ASP A 125 -7.84 -10.06 -17.73
C ASP A 125 -8.01 -9.07 -16.56
N LEU A 126 -8.97 -9.29 -15.67
CA LEU A 126 -9.16 -8.46 -14.47
C LEU A 126 -7.91 -8.44 -13.60
N ARG A 127 -7.25 -9.59 -13.40
CA ARG A 127 -5.99 -9.67 -12.63
C ARG A 127 -4.85 -8.91 -13.31
N ARG A 128 -4.72 -9.02 -14.64
CA ARG A 128 -3.74 -8.23 -15.41
C ARG A 128 -4.00 -6.73 -15.28
N ARG A 129 -5.24 -6.29 -15.37
CA ARG A 129 -5.64 -4.89 -15.20
C ARG A 129 -5.38 -4.39 -13.79
N ALA A 130 -5.75 -5.17 -12.77
CA ALA A 130 -5.50 -4.83 -11.36
C ALA A 130 -4.00 -4.67 -11.09
N TYR A 131 -3.17 -5.57 -11.64
CA TYR A 131 -1.72 -5.44 -11.56
C TYR A 131 -1.23 -4.12 -12.17
N LEU A 132 -1.61 -3.80 -13.40
CA LEU A 132 -1.20 -2.55 -14.06
C LEU A 132 -1.73 -1.32 -13.33
N TYR A 133 -2.96 -1.39 -12.82
CA TYR A 133 -3.62 -0.32 -12.08
C TYR A 133 -2.86 -0.01 -10.79
N VAL A 134 -2.54 -1.03 -9.98
CA VAL A 134 -1.75 -0.89 -8.75
C VAL A 134 -0.35 -0.35 -9.04
N ARG A 135 0.29 -0.77 -10.14
CA ARG A 135 1.61 -0.24 -10.53
C ARG A 135 1.56 1.23 -10.91
N LEU A 136 0.52 1.66 -11.61
CA LEU A 136 0.31 3.06 -11.95
C LEU A 136 -0.02 3.89 -10.71
N LEU A 137 -0.94 3.43 -9.86
CA LEU A 137 -1.27 4.09 -8.59
C LEU A 137 -0.06 4.17 -7.65
N GLY A 138 0.80 3.15 -7.63
CA GLY A 138 2.07 3.16 -6.92
C GLY A 138 3.00 4.29 -7.39
N SER A 139 3.00 4.65 -8.68
CA SER A 139 3.81 5.76 -9.17
C SER A 139 3.35 7.13 -8.65
N VAL A 140 2.05 7.29 -8.37
CA VAL A 140 1.48 8.46 -7.69
C VAL A 140 1.98 8.50 -6.24
N MET A 141 1.76 7.41 -5.50
CA MET A 141 2.08 7.31 -4.07
C MET A 141 3.58 7.39 -3.76
N TYR A 142 4.44 6.92 -4.66
CA TYR A 142 5.88 6.82 -4.43
C TYR A 142 6.70 7.86 -5.20
N SER A 143 6.07 8.85 -5.86
CA SER A 143 6.76 9.86 -6.67
C SER A 143 7.90 10.55 -5.89
N GLU A 144 7.60 11.07 -4.68
CA GLU A 144 8.61 11.65 -3.79
C GLU A 144 9.71 10.64 -3.38
N LEU A 145 9.33 9.41 -3.03
CA LEU A 145 10.28 8.36 -2.63
C LEU A 145 11.23 7.96 -3.78
N LEU A 146 10.73 7.99 -5.01
CA LEU A 146 11.47 7.64 -6.21
C LEU A 146 12.31 8.81 -6.76
N GLY A 147 12.21 10.01 -6.16
CA GLY A 147 12.87 11.21 -6.65
C GLY A 147 12.39 11.64 -8.04
N VAL A 148 11.16 11.27 -8.40
CA VAL A 148 10.50 11.66 -9.64
C VAL A 148 9.63 12.88 -9.35
N ALA A 149 9.34 13.70 -10.37
CA ALA A 149 8.40 14.81 -10.21
C ALA A 149 7.07 14.31 -9.62
N ASP A 150 6.51 15.08 -8.68
CA ASP A 150 5.25 14.74 -8.03
C ASP A 150 4.19 14.44 -9.07
N VAL A 151 3.69 13.20 -9.03
CA VAL A 151 2.59 12.78 -9.89
C VAL A 151 1.32 12.97 -9.09
N GLU A 152 0.60 14.05 -9.36
CA GLU A 152 -0.71 14.27 -8.79
C GLU A 152 -1.70 13.21 -9.30
N PHE A 153 -2.66 12.81 -8.46
CA PHE A 153 -3.65 11.82 -8.85
C PHE A 153 -4.42 12.25 -10.12
N ASP A 154 -4.72 13.55 -10.26
CA ASP A 154 -5.42 14.12 -11.42
C ASP A 154 -4.69 13.85 -12.74
N LEU A 155 -3.36 13.81 -12.73
CA LEU A 155 -2.55 13.49 -13.90
C LEU A 155 -2.65 12.00 -14.27
N ALA A 156 -2.77 11.12 -13.26
CA ALA A 156 -2.82 9.69 -13.45
C ALA A 156 -4.24 9.15 -13.75
N GLU A 157 -5.28 9.88 -13.33
CA GLU A 157 -6.68 9.44 -13.43
C GLU A 157 -7.09 8.99 -14.86
N PRO A 158 -6.78 9.70 -15.95
CA PRO A 158 -7.16 9.25 -17.29
C PRO A 158 -6.55 7.90 -17.66
N ALA A 159 -5.30 7.66 -17.26
CA ALA A 159 -4.61 6.39 -17.50
C ALA A 159 -5.14 5.27 -16.59
N LEU A 160 -5.48 5.57 -15.34
CA LEU A 160 -6.16 4.63 -14.43
C LEU A 160 -7.51 4.21 -15.00
N ARG A 161 -8.32 5.16 -15.49
CA ARG A 161 -9.62 4.89 -16.13
C ARG A 161 -9.47 4.02 -17.37
N ALA A 162 -8.46 4.25 -18.20
CA ALA A 162 -8.20 3.44 -19.40
C ALA A 162 -7.87 1.96 -19.09
N LEU A 163 -7.42 1.66 -17.88
CA LEU A 163 -7.16 0.29 -17.44
C LEU A 163 -8.41 -0.45 -16.96
N LEU A 164 -9.49 0.27 -16.63
CA LEU A 164 -10.73 -0.33 -16.18
C LEU A 164 -11.44 -1.06 -17.35
N PRO A 165 -12.07 -2.22 -17.09
CA PRO A 165 -12.96 -2.84 -18.08
C PRO A 165 -14.10 -1.87 -18.44
N GLY A 166 -14.47 -1.87 -19.72
CA GLY A 166 -15.58 -1.07 -20.25
C GLY A 166 -16.95 -1.68 -20.00
#